data_AF-A0A8J8T0J8-F1
#
_entry.id   AF-A0A8J8T0J8-F1
#
_cell.length_a   1.000
_cell.length_b   1.000
_cell.length_c   1.000
_cell.angle_alpha   90.00
_cell.angle_beta   90.00
_cell.angle_gamma   90.00
#
_symmetry.space_group_name_H-M   'P 1'
#
loop_
_entity.id
_entity.type
_entity.pdbx_description
1 polymer ?
#
loop_
_entity_poly.entity_id
_entity_poly.type
_entity_poly.pdbx_seq_one_letter_code
_entity_poly.pdbx_strand_id
1 'polypeptide(L)'
;MVKHNYQLPNAHFRKHWSRFVKSWFDQPANKKRRVAAITPAFAQTVGIAVDHRRHDLNEQALQLNVQRLESYKSKLILFPRRADKPKKGPIADSTGDKLKNVSQNTVKHVIAKPARKLRQAPQKITKELTGAKIYRKLRQLRVNEKYLGKREKKAKEAAEKEK
;
A
#
# COMPACT_ATOMS: atom_id res chain seq x y z
N MET A 1 9.35 -43.82 -10.21
CA MET A 1 8.51 -44.95 -9.74
C MET A 1 9.20 -45.56 -8.54
N VAL A 2 8.47 -45.84 -7.47
CA VAL A 2 9.06 -46.30 -6.22
C VAL A 2 9.47 -47.77 -6.38
N LYS A 3 10.77 -48.10 -6.23
CA LYS A 3 11.37 -49.39 -6.65
C LYS A 3 11.03 -50.57 -5.72
N HIS A 4 10.55 -50.27 -4.52
CA HIS A 4 10.25 -51.24 -3.47
C HIS A 4 8.93 -50.87 -2.82
N ASN A 5 8.50 -51.66 -1.83
CA ASN A 5 7.27 -51.42 -1.09
C ASN A 5 7.40 -50.22 -0.12
N TYR A 6 7.53 -49.00 -0.67
CA TYR A 6 7.50 -47.74 0.08
C TYR A 6 6.27 -46.90 -0.28
N GLN A 7 5.87 -46.01 0.63
CA GLN A 7 4.71 -45.14 0.48
C GLN A 7 4.88 -44.14 -0.67
N LEU A 8 3.79 -43.89 -1.39
CA LEU A 8 3.79 -43.00 -2.54
C LEU A 8 4.00 -41.53 -2.09
N PRO A 9 5.00 -40.83 -2.63
CA PRO A 9 5.30 -39.45 -2.24
C PRO A 9 4.23 -38.48 -2.76
N ASN A 10 3.79 -37.58 -1.88
CA ASN A 10 2.87 -36.48 -2.20
C ASN A 10 3.53 -35.11 -1.95
N ALA A 11 4.70 -34.88 -2.54
CA ALA A 11 5.40 -33.59 -2.43
C ALA A 11 4.80 -32.56 -3.41
N HIS A 12 4.53 -31.34 -2.94
CA HIS A 12 3.89 -30.29 -3.74
C HIS A 12 4.89 -29.45 -4.57
N PHE A 13 5.92 -30.10 -5.08
CA PHE A 13 6.94 -29.49 -5.96
C PHE A 13 6.71 -29.84 -7.44
N ARG A 14 5.44 -30.04 -7.81
CA ARG A 14 4.99 -30.54 -9.13
C ARG A 14 4.99 -29.48 -10.25
N LYS A 15 5.32 -28.23 -9.91
CA LYS A 15 5.54 -27.12 -10.85
C LYS A 15 6.98 -26.63 -10.71
N HIS A 16 7.43 -25.71 -11.56
CA HIS A 16 8.81 -25.20 -11.58
C HIS A 16 9.15 -24.32 -10.36
N TRP A 17 9.18 -24.92 -9.18
CA TRP A 17 9.25 -24.28 -7.87
C TRP A 17 10.56 -23.53 -7.62
N SER A 18 11.64 -23.96 -8.27
CA SER A 18 12.96 -23.31 -8.24
C SER A 18 12.93 -21.88 -8.78
N ARG A 19 11.93 -21.52 -9.60
CA ARG A 19 11.71 -20.16 -10.10
C ARG A 19 10.96 -19.26 -9.10
N PHE A 20 10.31 -19.82 -8.07
CA PHE A 20 9.55 -19.10 -7.04
C PHE A 20 10.16 -19.27 -5.64
N VAL A 21 11.48 -19.43 -5.59
CA VAL A 21 12.22 -19.52 -4.34
C VAL A 21 12.29 -18.12 -3.75
N LYS A 22 11.73 -17.97 -2.55
CA LYS A 22 11.75 -16.70 -1.85
C LYS A 22 13.14 -16.46 -1.27
N SER A 23 13.85 -15.49 -1.86
CA SER A 23 15.12 -15.01 -1.35
C SER A 23 14.94 -13.71 -0.55
N TRP A 24 15.96 -13.34 0.22
CA TRP A 24 15.94 -12.22 1.15
C TRP A 24 16.84 -11.04 0.73
N PHE A 25 17.07 -10.89 -0.56
CA PHE A 25 17.98 -9.85 -1.08
C PHE A 25 17.42 -8.41 -0.93
N ASP A 26 16.10 -8.26 -0.77
CA ASP A 26 15.41 -6.96 -0.63
C ASP A 26 15.33 -6.47 0.84
N GLN A 27 15.95 -7.19 1.79
CA GLN A 27 15.93 -6.91 3.23
C GLN A 27 16.51 -5.51 3.62
N PRO A 28 17.62 -5.00 3.03
CA PRO A 28 18.10 -3.64 3.28
C PRO A 28 17.26 -2.53 2.62
N ALA A 29 16.52 -2.78 1.53
CA ALA A 29 15.59 -1.81 0.94
C ALA A 29 14.33 -1.60 1.80
N ASN A 30 13.84 -2.66 2.46
CA ASN A 30 12.82 -2.55 3.50
C ASN A 30 13.31 -1.80 4.76
N LYS A 31 14.63 -1.67 5.00
CA LYS A 31 15.25 -0.82 6.03
C LYS A 31 15.00 0.69 5.79
N LYS A 32 14.62 1.08 4.57
CA LYS A 32 14.14 2.43 4.20
C LYS A 32 12.63 2.67 4.44
N ARG A 33 11.86 1.70 4.97
CA ARG A 33 10.46 1.84 5.45
C ARG A 33 10.25 2.91 6.57
N ARG A 34 11.20 3.82 6.78
CA ARG A 34 11.25 4.91 7.78
C ARG A 34 10.79 6.26 7.20
N VAL A 35 9.86 6.30 6.24
CA VAL A 35 9.55 7.50 5.43
C VAL A 35 9.02 8.68 6.26
N ALA A 36 8.30 8.42 7.36
CA ALA A 36 7.92 9.47 8.33
C ALA A 36 8.98 9.74 9.42
N ALA A 37 10.20 9.20 9.26
CA ALA A 37 11.29 9.17 10.25
C ALA A 37 10.93 8.52 11.61
N ILE A 38 9.81 7.81 11.70
CA ILE A 38 9.36 7.11 12.91
C ILE A 38 9.77 5.63 12.81
N THR A 39 10.42 5.11 13.86
CA THR A 39 10.75 3.68 13.93
C THR A 39 9.53 2.88 14.40
N PRO A 40 9.35 1.62 13.96
CA PRO A 40 8.24 0.78 14.40
C PRO A 40 8.11 0.66 15.92
N ALA A 41 9.24 0.54 16.63
CA ALA A 41 9.25 0.46 18.09
C ALA A 41 8.78 1.77 18.73
N PHE A 42 9.26 2.93 18.25
CA PHE A 42 8.86 4.23 18.77
C PHE A 42 7.39 4.54 18.45
N ALA A 43 6.91 4.16 17.26
CA ALA A 43 5.51 4.30 16.86
C ALA A 43 4.55 3.70 17.89
N GLN A 44 4.83 2.48 18.35
CA GLN A 44 3.99 1.80 19.34
C GLN A 44 3.97 2.55 20.69
N THR A 45 5.10 3.13 21.12
CA THR A 45 5.17 3.90 22.39
C THR A 45 4.35 5.18 22.38
N VAL A 46 4.15 5.80 21.21
CA VAL A 46 3.35 7.01 21.05
C VAL A 46 1.92 6.73 20.62
N GLY A 47 1.48 5.45 20.62
CA GLY A 47 0.10 5.07 20.30
C GLY A 47 -0.20 4.93 18.80
N ILE A 48 0.82 4.75 17.97
CA ILE A 48 0.66 4.43 16.53
C ILE A 48 0.73 2.91 16.35
N ALA A 49 -0.35 2.32 15.85
CA ALA A 49 -0.38 0.90 15.51
C ALA A 49 0.50 0.60 14.27
N VAL A 50 1.28 -0.48 14.35
CA VAL A 50 2.20 -0.90 13.28
C VAL A 50 1.85 -2.31 12.83
N ASP A 51 1.65 -2.51 11.52
CA ASP A 51 1.48 -3.81 10.89
C ASP A 51 2.57 -4.02 9.84
N HIS A 52 3.47 -4.98 10.09
CA HIS A 52 4.60 -5.27 9.21
C HIS A 52 4.23 -6.15 8.00
N ARG A 53 3.05 -6.78 8.02
CA ARG A 53 2.54 -7.63 6.93
C ARG A 53 1.87 -6.83 5.82
N ARG A 54 1.45 -5.60 6.13
CA ARG A 54 0.78 -4.72 5.17
C ARG A 54 1.81 -4.16 4.19
N HIS A 55 1.49 -4.25 2.90
CA HIS A 55 2.28 -3.69 1.81
C HIS A 55 1.41 -2.69 1.01
N ASP A 56 1.97 -1.54 0.69
CA ASP A 56 1.31 -0.57 -0.19
C ASP A 56 1.62 -0.92 -1.66
N LEU A 57 0.59 -1.06 -2.49
CA LEU A 57 0.72 -1.36 -3.92
C LEU A 57 0.71 -0.10 -4.79
N ASN A 58 0.19 1.02 -4.27
CA ASN A 58 -0.02 2.26 -5.01
C ASN A 58 0.68 3.43 -4.31
N GLU A 59 1.34 4.30 -5.10
CA GLU A 59 2.05 5.48 -4.57
C GLU A 59 1.11 6.48 -3.91
N GLN A 60 -0.06 6.74 -4.50
CA GLN A 60 -1.06 7.64 -3.93
C GLN A 60 -1.51 7.21 -2.52
N ALA A 61 -1.63 5.90 -2.28
CA ALA A 61 -2.00 5.37 -0.97
C ALA A 61 -0.88 5.55 0.05
N LEU A 62 0.38 5.37 -0.38
CA LEU A 62 1.55 5.63 0.44
C LEU A 62 1.63 7.10 0.84
N GLN A 63 1.49 8.03 -0.11
CA GLN A 63 1.51 9.48 0.14
C GLN A 63 0.41 9.91 1.13
N LEU A 64 -0.82 9.40 0.97
CA LEU A 64 -1.91 9.69 1.90
C LEU A 64 -1.62 9.20 3.33
N ASN A 65 -0.98 8.03 3.46
CA ASN A 65 -0.58 7.49 4.77
C ASN A 65 0.55 8.31 5.40
N VAL A 66 1.53 8.76 4.60
CA VAL A 66 2.61 9.65 5.08
C VAL A 66 2.02 10.98 5.57
N GLN A 67 1.15 11.61 4.78
CA GLN A 67 0.46 12.84 5.17
C GLN A 67 -0.37 12.65 6.45
N ARG A 68 -1.01 11.48 6.62
CA ARG A 68 -1.73 11.13 7.85
C ARG A 68 -0.78 11.08 9.05
N LEU A 69 0.40 10.45 8.92
CA LEU A 69 1.40 10.38 9.98
C LEU A 69 1.98 11.75 10.34
N GLU A 70 2.22 12.61 9.35
CA GLU A 70 2.68 13.99 9.56
C GLU A 70 1.62 14.81 10.31
N SER A 71 0.35 14.70 9.91
CA SER A 71 -0.76 15.37 10.59
C SER A 71 -0.97 14.87 12.03
N TYR A 72 -0.64 13.60 12.29
CA TYR A 72 -0.64 13.05 13.65
C TYR A 72 0.50 13.64 14.47
N LYS A 73 1.71 13.64 13.92
CA LYS A 73 2.91 14.18 14.56
C LYS A 73 2.76 15.66 14.91
N SER A 74 2.12 16.46 14.05
CA SER A 74 1.88 17.88 14.33
C SER A 74 0.87 18.12 15.46
N LYS A 75 -0.09 17.21 15.63
CA LYS A 75 -1.15 17.29 16.66
C LYS A 75 -0.77 16.63 17.98
N LEU A 76 0.19 15.71 17.97
CA LEU A 76 0.62 14.98 19.14
C LEU A 76 1.38 15.92 20.10
N ILE A 77 0.87 16.04 21.32
CA ILE A 77 1.58 16.68 22.44
C ILE A 77 2.26 15.56 23.23
N LEU A 78 3.58 15.45 23.11
CA LEU A 78 4.37 14.45 23.81
C LEU A 78 5.00 15.07 25.06
N PHE A 79 4.71 14.53 26.23
CA PHE A 79 5.26 15.01 27.49
C PHE A 79 6.70 14.50 27.69
N PRO A 80 7.64 15.36 28.12
CA PRO A 80 8.99 14.91 28.43
C PRO A 80 8.95 13.99 29.66
N ARG A 81 9.71 12.88 29.61
CA ARG A 81 9.81 11.95 30.75
C ARG A 81 10.41 12.61 32.01
N ARG A 82 11.24 13.63 31.81
CA ARG A 82 11.79 14.50 32.86
C ARG A 82 11.59 15.95 32.42
N ALA A 83 10.87 16.74 33.21
CA ALA A 83 10.46 18.12 32.85
C ALA A 83 11.65 18.99 32.45
N ASP A 84 12.77 18.90 33.18
CA ASP A 84 13.96 19.74 32.96
C ASP A 84 14.85 19.25 31.81
N LYS A 85 14.57 18.07 31.25
CA LYS A 85 15.40 17.44 30.21
C LYS A 85 14.56 16.95 29.02
N PRO A 86 13.90 17.87 28.28
CA PRO A 86 13.16 17.52 27.07
C PRO A 86 14.10 17.01 25.97
N LYS A 87 13.65 15.99 25.24
CA LYS A 87 14.40 15.33 24.15
C LYS A 87 13.78 15.65 22.79
N LYS A 88 14.64 15.74 21.78
CA LYS A 88 14.21 16.05 20.39
C LYS A 88 13.67 14.84 19.63
N GLY A 89 14.09 13.62 19.97
CA GLY A 89 13.52 12.33 19.53
C GLY A 89 13.16 12.18 18.04
N PRO A 90 12.48 11.10 17.64
CA PRO A 90 11.77 11.01 16.35
C PRO A 90 10.55 11.95 16.29
N ILE A 91 9.94 12.20 17.45
CA ILE A 91 8.96 13.25 17.74
C ILE A 91 9.53 14.03 18.93
N ALA A 92 9.53 15.35 18.86
CA ALA A 92 10.09 16.20 19.90
C ALA A 92 9.13 16.33 21.08
N ASP A 93 9.68 16.32 22.30
CA ASP A 93 8.93 16.61 23.51
C ASP A 93 8.37 18.04 23.43
N SER A 94 7.13 18.21 23.88
CA SER A 94 6.47 19.50 23.99
C SER A 94 6.95 20.23 25.24
N THR A 95 7.16 21.55 25.14
CA THR A 95 7.67 22.39 26.23
C THR A 95 6.81 23.63 26.42
N GLY A 96 6.95 24.29 27.57
CA GLY A 96 6.34 25.59 27.86
C GLY A 96 4.81 25.54 27.81
N ASP A 97 4.22 26.48 27.08
CA ASP A 97 2.77 26.73 27.08
C ASP A 97 1.94 25.59 26.49
N LYS A 98 2.55 24.72 25.66
CA LYS A 98 1.87 23.54 25.10
C LYS A 98 1.47 22.51 26.17
N LEU A 99 2.09 22.53 27.35
CA LEU A 99 1.80 21.57 28.43
C LEU A 99 0.78 22.10 29.46
N LYS A 100 0.52 23.41 29.49
CA LYS A 100 -0.24 24.04 30.57
C LYS A 100 -1.76 23.78 30.49
N ASN A 101 -2.31 23.73 29.28
CA ASN A 101 -3.76 23.61 29.04
C ASN A 101 -4.09 22.37 28.18
N VAL A 102 -3.52 21.22 28.51
CA VAL A 102 -3.74 19.98 27.75
C VAL A 102 -4.94 19.22 28.33
N SER A 103 -6.05 19.19 27.60
CA SER A 103 -7.20 18.35 27.91
C SER A 103 -7.15 17.01 27.18
N GLN A 104 -7.65 15.95 27.81
CA GLN A 104 -7.79 14.66 27.15
C GLN A 104 -8.77 14.74 25.98
N ASN A 105 -8.38 14.19 24.81
CA ASN A 105 -9.29 14.03 23.69
C ASN A 105 -10.26 12.86 23.97
N THR A 106 -11.56 13.15 24.06
CA THR A 106 -12.63 12.17 24.31
C THR A 106 -13.26 11.61 23.03
N VAL A 107 -12.83 12.10 21.86
CA VAL A 107 -13.38 11.68 20.57
C VAL A 107 -12.85 10.29 20.17
N LYS A 108 -13.75 9.40 19.72
CA LYS A 108 -13.42 8.02 19.30
C LYS A 108 -12.36 7.91 18.20
N HIS A 109 -12.20 8.95 17.38
CA HIS A 109 -11.23 8.98 16.29
C HIS A 109 -10.39 10.25 16.34
N VAL A 110 -9.09 10.12 16.64
CA VAL A 110 -8.14 11.24 16.73
C VAL A 110 -7.88 11.88 15.36
N ILE A 111 -7.81 11.07 14.30
CA ILE A 111 -7.73 11.55 12.91
C ILE A 111 -8.81 10.84 12.10
N ALA A 112 -9.83 11.60 11.73
CA ALA A 112 -10.90 11.14 10.86
C ALA A 112 -10.32 10.57 9.56
N LYS A 113 -10.94 9.52 9.05
CA LYS A 113 -10.65 9.06 7.68
C LYS A 113 -11.14 10.16 6.72
N PRO A 114 -10.48 10.35 5.56
CA PRO A 114 -10.95 11.31 4.58
C PRO A 114 -12.42 11.04 4.25
N ALA A 115 -13.25 12.07 4.35
CA ALA A 115 -14.67 11.97 4.01
C ALA A 115 -14.81 11.72 2.51
N ARG A 116 -15.75 10.86 2.12
CA ARG A 116 -16.06 10.62 0.71
C ARG A 116 -16.75 11.86 0.15
N LYS A 117 -16.20 12.45 -0.91
CA LYS A 117 -16.89 13.51 -1.67
C LYS A 117 -17.88 12.86 -2.64
N LEU A 118 -19.16 12.85 -2.26
CA LEU A 118 -20.23 12.23 -3.05
C LEU A 118 -20.74 13.12 -4.20
N ARG A 119 -20.57 14.44 -4.07
CA ARG A 119 -21.06 15.41 -5.04
C ARG A 119 -19.94 15.87 -5.95
N GLN A 120 -20.23 15.93 -7.25
CA GLN A 120 -19.39 16.55 -8.26
C GLN A 120 -20.09 17.81 -8.75
N ALA A 121 -19.31 18.82 -9.13
CA ALA A 121 -19.86 20.03 -9.73
C ALA A 121 -20.50 19.68 -11.09
N PRO A 122 -21.58 20.37 -11.50
CA PRO A 122 -22.16 20.17 -12.82
C PRO A 122 -21.10 20.47 -13.90
N GLN A 123 -20.96 19.56 -14.86
CA GLN A 123 -20.05 19.71 -15.98
C GLN A 123 -20.83 19.77 -17.29
N LYS A 124 -20.36 20.61 -18.23
CA LYS A 124 -20.95 20.69 -19.56
C LYS A 124 -20.69 19.37 -20.30
N ILE A 125 -21.72 18.85 -20.95
CA ILE A 125 -21.61 17.64 -21.77
C ILE A 125 -20.73 17.97 -22.99
N THR A 126 -19.61 17.26 -23.12
CA THR A 126 -18.70 17.40 -24.27
C THR A 126 -19.17 16.52 -25.44
N LYS A 127 -18.81 16.90 -26.67
CA LYS A 127 -19.13 16.11 -27.87
C LYS A 127 -18.57 14.68 -27.80
N GLU A 128 -17.45 14.50 -27.11
CA GLU A 128 -16.83 13.19 -26.85
C GLU A 128 -17.71 12.30 -25.98
N LEU A 129 -18.31 12.85 -24.91
CA LEU A 129 -19.21 12.10 -24.03
C LEU A 129 -20.47 11.64 -24.77
N THR A 130 -21.03 12.48 -25.63
CA THR A 130 -22.20 12.11 -26.45
C THR A 130 -21.86 11.12 -27.56
N GLY A 131 -20.67 11.23 -28.14
CA GLY A 131 -20.21 10.35 -29.22
C GLY A 131 -19.72 8.97 -28.72
N ALA A 132 -19.42 8.85 -27.43
CA ALA A 132 -18.88 7.62 -26.85
C ALA A 132 -19.94 6.49 -26.82
N LYS A 133 -19.76 5.48 -27.66
CA LYS A 133 -20.58 4.26 -27.68
C LYS A 133 -20.18 3.30 -26.55
N ILE A 134 -20.55 3.63 -25.31
CA ILE A 134 -20.11 2.93 -24.08
C ILE A 134 -20.39 1.42 -24.13
N TYR A 135 -21.60 1.00 -24.50
CA TYR A 135 -21.96 -0.42 -24.58
C TYR A 135 -21.03 -1.20 -25.52
N ARG A 136 -20.80 -0.66 -26.72
CA ARG A 136 -19.92 -1.29 -27.72
C ARG A 136 -18.47 -1.32 -27.23
N LYS A 137 -18.00 -0.26 -26.57
CA LYS A 137 -16.66 -0.20 -25.95
C LYS A 137 -16.48 -1.31 -24.91
N LEU A 138 -17.44 -1.50 -24.00
CA LEU A 138 -17.38 -2.56 -22.99
C LEU A 138 -17.36 -3.96 -23.61
N ARG A 139 -18.19 -4.21 -24.65
CA ARG A 139 -18.17 -5.49 -25.39
C ARG A 139 -16.82 -5.72 -26.09
N GLN A 140 -16.25 -4.69 -26.71
CA GLN A 140 -14.95 -4.78 -27.37
C GLN A 140 -13.84 -5.11 -26.37
N LEU A 141 -13.84 -4.48 -25.19
CA LEU A 141 -12.86 -4.78 -24.14
C LEU A 141 -12.92 -6.24 -23.68
N ARG A 142 -14.14 -6.78 -23.45
CA ARG A 142 -14.32 -8.20 -23.10
C ARG A 142 -13.82 -9.14 -24.20
N VAL A 143 -14.11 -8.83 -25.46
CA VAL A 143 -13.64 -9.61 -26.60
C VAL A 143 -12.10 -9.54 -26.70
N ASN A 144 -11.52 -8.35 -26.56
CA ASN A 144 -10.07 -8.18 -26.60
C ASN A 144 -9.38 -8.99 -25.50
N GLU A 145 -9.88 -8.96 -24.27
CA GLU A 145 -9.36 -9.77 -23.15
C GLU A 145 -9.48 -11.28 -23.44
N LYS A 146 -10.66 -11.74 -23.89
CA LYS A 146 -10.90 -13.15 -24.24
C LYS A 146 -9.96 -13.67 -25.33
N TYR A 147 -9.68 -12.85 -26.34
CA TYR A 147 -8.89 -13.26 -27.50
C TYR A 147 -7.42 -12.83 -27.44
N LEU A 148 -6.97 -12.17 -26.37
CA LEU A 148 -5.60 -11.66 -26.23
C LEU A 148 -4.57 -12.76 -26.46
N GLY A 149 -4.64 -13.86 -25.70
CA GLY A 149 -3.69 -14.97 -25.82
C GLY A 149 -3.72 -15.66 -27.19
N LYS A 150 -4.90 -15.77 -27.84
CA LYS A 150 -5.01 -16.31 -29.20
C LYS A 150 -4.35 -15.40 -30.24
N ARG A 151 -4.51 -14.09 -30.09
CA ARG A 151 -3.89 -13.08 -30.96
C ARG A 151 -2.38 -13.06 -30.80
N GLU A 152 -1.89 -13.08 -29.56
CA GLU A 152 -0.44 -13.17 -29.26
C GLU A 152 0.18 -14.45 -29.81
N LYS A 153 -0.49 -15.60 -29.65
CA LYS A 153 -0.02 -16.87 -30.22
C LYS A 153 0.08 -16.79 -31.75
N LYS A 154 -0.99 -16.32 -32.42
CA LYS A 154 -1.01 -16.18 -33.87
C LYS A 154 0.04 -15.18 -34.37
N ALA A 155 0.26 -14.08 -33.65
CA ALA A 155 1.29 -13.09 -33.98
C ALA A 155 2.71 -13.68 -33.87
N LYS A 156 2.98 -14.50 -32.85
CA LYS A 156 4.25 -15.22 -32.69
C LYS A 156 4.48 -16.23 -33.81
N GLU A 157 3.48 -17.06 -34.12
CA GLU A 157 3.55 -18.04 -35.21
C GLU A 157 3.76 -17.37 -36.58
N ALA A 158 3.18 -16.18 -36.80
CA ALA A 158 3.42 -15.41 -38.03
C ALA A 158 4.87 -14.88 -38.09
N ALA A 159 5.37 -14.30 -36.99
CA ALA A 159 6.73 -13.80 -36.92
C ALA A 159 7.80 -14.90 -37.00
N GLU A 160 7.50 -16.13 -36.55
CA GLU A 160 8.38 -17.30 -36.71
C GLU A 160 8.40 -17.85 -38.13
N LYS A 161 7.34 -17.62 -38.93
CA LYS A 161 7.29 -18.01 -40.35
C LYS A 161 7.97 -17.01 -41.28
N GLU A 162 8.12 -15.77 -40.83
CA GLU A 162 8.87 -14.72 -41.55
C GLU A 162 10.38 -14.77 -41.27
N LYS A 163 10.83 -15.63 -40.34
CA LYS A 163 12.24 -15.94 -40.08
C LYS A 163 12.64 -17.24 -40.79
#